data_AF-A0A3C1LA03-F1
#
_entry.id   AF-A0A3C1LA03-F1
#
_cell.length_a   1.000
_cell.length_b   1.000
_cell.length_c   1.000
_cell.angle_alpha   90.00
_cell.angle_beta   90.00
_cell.angle_gamma   90.00
#
_symmetry.space_group_name_H-M   'P 1'
#
loop_
_entity.id
_entity.type
_entity.pdbx_description
1 polymer ?
#
loop_
_entity_poly.entity_id
_entity_poly.type
_entity_poly.pdbx_seq_one_letter_code
_entity_poly.pdbx_strand_id
1 'polypeptide(L)'
;MPYSPELAIRITDTSLRDGSHAKHHQFTEDDVRVVVGALDAAGMPVIEVTHGDGLGGSSFNYGFSRTDERLLMKAAVETATTAKIAALMLP
;
A
#
# COMPACT_ATOMS: atom_id res chain seq x y z
N MET A 1 -5.45 19.17 -13.27
CA MET A 1 -6.65 18.81 -12.47
C MET A 1 -6.33 17.57 -11.63
N PRO A 2 -6.89 17.39 -10.43
CA PRO A 2 -6.56 16.27 -9.52
C PRO A 2 -7.04 14.88 -9.98
N TYR A 3 -7.69 14.80 -11.15
CA TYR A 3 -8.16 13.56 -11.77
C TYR A 3 -7.46 13.33 -13.11
N SER A 4 -7.19 12.06 -13.41
CA SER A 4 -6.66 11.64 -14.72
C SER A 4 -7.61 12.17 -15.81
N PRO A 5 -7.09 12.77 -16.89
CA PRO A 5 -7.93 13.22 -18.01
C PRO A 5 -8.58 12.04 -18.77
N GLU A 6 -8.16 10.80 -18.48
CA GLU A 6 -8.56 9.59 -19.21
C GLU A 6 -9.49 8.68 -18.38
N LEU A 7 -9.44 8.75 -17.05
CA LEU A 7 -10.22 7.86 -16.17
C LEU A 7 -11.43 8.59 -15.58
N ALA A 8 -12.64 8.16 -15.95
CA ALA A 8 -13.89 8.67 -15.40
C ALA A 8 -14.06 8.38 -13.90
N ILE A 9 -13.41 7.32 -13.39
CA ILE A 9 -13.36 6.93 -11.98
C ILE A 9 -11.93 6.51 -11.66
N ARG A 10 -11.38 6.99 -10.54
CA ARG A 10 -10.07 6.56 -10.04
C ARG A 10 -10.25 5.64 -8.84
N ILE A 11 -9.89 4.38 -9.01
CA ILE A 11 -9.94 3.36 -7.95
C ILE A 11 -8.63 3.42 -7.15
N THR A 12 -8.73 3.27 -5.83
CA THR A 12 -7.58 3.04 -4.95
C THR A 12 -7.72 1.68 -4.31
N ASP A 13 -6.78 0.78 -4.56
CA ASP A 13 -6.68 -0.47 -3.81
C ASP A 13 -6.02 -0.21 -2.44
N THR A 14 -6.61 -0.78 -1.39
CA THR A 14 -6.10 -0.65 -0.01
C THR A 14 -5.73 -2.01 0.60
N SER A 15 -5.54 -3.04 -0.21
CA SER A 15 -5.26 -4.41 0.24
C SER A 15 -3.97 -4.50 1.06
N LEU A 16 -2.97 -3.67 0.75
CA LEU A 16 -1.68 -3.62 1.46
C LEU A 16 -1.63 -2.60 2.60
N ARG A 17 -2.71 -1.86 2.83
CA ARG A 17 -2.88 -0.96 3.98
C ARG A 17 -3.99 -1.45 4.90
N ASP A 18 -5.24 -1.37 4.47
CA ASP A 18 -6.39 -1.84 5.25
C ASP A 18 -6.33 -3.36 5.47
N GLY A 19 -5.93 -4.10 4.43
CA GLY A 19 -5.70 -5.55 4.55
C GLY A 19 -4.53 -5.91 5.47
N SER A 20 -3.69 -4.95 5.86
CA SER A 20 -2.66 -5.13 6.90
C SER A 20 -3.29 -5.54 8.24
N HIS A 21 -4.49 -5.03 8.58
CA HIS A 21 -5.21 -5.44 9.79
C HIS A 21 -5.53 -6.95 9.77
N ALA A 22 -6.05 -7.46 8.65
CA ALA A 22 -6.38 -8.87 8.50
C ALA A 22 -5.14 -9.79 8.56
N LYS A 23 -3.96 -9.26 8.24
CA LYS A 23 -2.66 -9.94 8.32
C LYS A 23 -1.89 -9.64 9.61
N HIS A 24 -2.49 -8.94 10.58
CA HIS A 24 -1.82 -8.50 11.81
C HIS A 24 -0.49 -7.78 11.54
N HIS A 25 -0.44 -7.00 10.46
CA HIS A 25 0.74 -6.23 10.04
C HIS A 25 1.98 -7.09 9.70
N GLN A 26 1.77 -8.35 9.33
CA GLN A 26 2.85 -9.32 9.08
C GLN A 26 3.26 -9.48 7.61
N PHE A 27 2.97 -8.47 6.77
CA PHE A 27 3.43 -8.46 5.38
C PHE A 27 4.95 -8.39 5.28
N THR A 28 5.48 -9.09 4.27
CA THR A 28 6.88 -9.03 3.85
C THR A 28 7.03 -8.18 2.59
N GLU A 29 8.27 -7.82 2.22
CA GLU A 29 8.53 -7.18 0.93
C GLU A 29 8.06 -8.05 -0.23
N ASP A 30 8.28 -9.37 -0.18
CA ASP A 30 7.84 -10.29 -1.25
C ASP A 30 6.32 -10.32 -1.42
N ASP A 31 5.57 -10.34 -0.31
CA ASP A 31 4.10 -10.23 -0.37
C ASP A 31 3.68 -8.94 -1.09
N VAL A 32 4.31 -7.81 -0.74
CA VAL A 32 4.04 -6.51 -1.36
C VAL A 32 4.40 -6.52 -2.85
N ARG A 33 5.57 -7.04 -3.24
CA ARG A 33 5.98 -7.10 -4.65
C ARG A 33 5.00 -7.95 -5.48
N VAL A 34 4.55 -9.09 -4.95
CA VAL A 34 3.57 -9.94 -5.63
C VAL A 34 2.24 -9.22 -5.83
N VAL A 35 1.70 -8.60 -4.77
CA VAL A 35 0.39 -7.93 -4.84
C VAL A 35 0.46 -6.66 -5.70
N VAL A 36 1.48 -5.82 -5.52
CA VAL A 36 1.68 -4.60 -6.33
C VAL A 36 1.86 -4.95 -7.80
N GLY A 37 2.71 -5.94 -8.12
CA GLY A 37 2.92 -6.36 -9.50
C GLY A 37 1.63 -6.85 -10.18
N ALA A 38 0.79 -7.59 -9.45
CA ALA A 38 -0.50 -8.04 -9.98
C ALA A 38 -1.51 -6.88 -10.18
N LEU A 39 -1.62 -5.98 -9.20
CA LEU A 39 -2.53 -4.83 -9.28
C LEU A 39 -2.12 -3.82 -10.36
N ASP A 40 -0.82 -3.52 -10.46
CA ASP A 40 -0.26 -2.64 -11.49
C ASP A 40 -0.46 -3.23 -12.89
N ALA A 41 -0.20 -4.53 -13.07
CA ALA A 41 -0.47 -5.23 -14.34
C ALA A 41 -1.95 -5.25 -14.72
N ALA A 42 -2.85 -5.21 -13.73
CA ALA A 42 -4.30 -5.08 -13.94
C ALA A 42 -4.75 -3.64 -14.23
N GLY A 43 -3.83 -2.67 -14.25
CA GLY A 43 -4.12 -1.26 -14.52
C GLY A 43 -4.69 -0.49 -13.34
N MET A 44 -4.45 -0.95 -12.10
CA MET A 44 -4.88 -0.23 -10.89
C MET A 44 -4.16 1.12 -10.80
N PRO A 45 -4.87 2.27 -10.79
CA PRO A 45 -4.19 3.56 -10.87
C PRO A 45 -3.55 3.99 -9.56
N VAL A 46 -4.02 3.49 -8.42
CA VAL A 46 -3.48 3.80 -7.08
C VAL A 46 -3.48 2.56 -6.20
N ILE A 47 -2.36 2.28 -5.54
CA ILE A 47 -2.19 1.18 -4.58
C ILE A 47 -1.67 1.77 -3.27
N GLU A 48 -2.38 1.54 -2.17
CA GLU A 48 -2.03 2.06 -0.84
C GLU A 48 -1.21 1.05 -0.04
N VAL A 49 -0.06 1.48 0.50
CA VAL A 49 0.90 0.62 1.23
C VAL A 49 1.43 1.32 2.47
N THR A 50 0.96 0.94 3.67
CA THR A 50 1.49 1.34 4.99
C THR A 50 1.06 0.29 6.04
N HIS A 51 1.38 0.52 7.32
CA HIS A 51 0.63 -0.13 8.41
C HIS A 51 -0.89 0.14 8.30
N GLY A 52 -1.72 -0.71 8.95
CA GLY A 52 -3.19 -0.58 8.92
C GLY A 52 -3.70 0.78 9.37
N ASP A 53 -3.19 1.25 10.50
CA ASP A 53 -3.41 2.61 11.04
C ASP A 53 -2.56 3.72 10.38
N GLY A 54 -1.97 3.47 9.21
CA GLY A 54 -1.13 4.44 8.51
C GLY A 54 0.29 4.58 9.07
N LEU A 55 1.01 5.57 8.56
CA LEU A 55 2.40 5.85 8.90
C LEU A 55 2.58 6.04 10.42
N GLY A 56 3.54 5.32 11.00
CA GLY A 56 3.80 5.33 12.43
C GLY A 56 2.83 4.46 13.25
N GLY A 57 1.93 3.71 12.60
CA GLY A 57 0.94 2.87 13.29
C GLY A 57 1.53 1.66 14.03
N SER A 58 2.72 1.19 13.63
CA SER A 58 3.42 0.07 14.26
C SER A 58 3.72 0.35 15.73
N SER A 59 2.97 -0.27 16.63
CA SER A 59 2.94 0.10 18.05
C SER A 59 2.34 -1.00 18.94
N PHE A 60 2.38 -0.82 20.26
CA PHE A 60 1.66 -1.71 21.18
C PHE A 60 0.13 -1.65 21.02
N ASN A 61 -0.42 -0.49 20.67
CA ASN A 61 -1.86 -0.29 20.64
C ASN A 61 -2.52 -0.96 19.43
N TYR A 62 -1.79 -0.99 18.31
CA TYR A 62 -2.32 -1.46 17.02
C TYR A 62 -1.61 -2.71 16.50
N GLY A 63 -0.48 -3.10 17.10
CA GLY A 63 0.35 -4.21 16.68
C GLY A 63 1.63 -3.75 15.98
N PHE A 64 2.71 -4.50 16.15
CA PHE A 64 3.97 -4.20 15.49
C PHE A 64 4.02 -4.81 14.09
N SER A 65 4.42 -4.00 13.12
CA SER A 65 4.74 -4.48 11.77
C SER A 65 5.88 -5.50 11.83
N ARG A 66 5.76 -6.57 11.04
CA ARG A 66 6.86 -7.53 10.81
C ARG A 66 8.06 -6.86 10.13
N THR A 67 7.77 -6.03 9.14
CA THR A 67 8.75 -5.33 8.32
C THR A 67 8.50 -3.83 8.48
N ASP A 68 9.57 -3.03 8.58
CA ASP A 68 9.45 -1.57 8.59
C ASP A 68 8.64 -1.13 7.36
N GLU A 69 7.56 -0.37 7.59
CA GLU A 69 6.66 0.02 6.51
C GLU A 69 7.37 0.85 5.42
N ARG A 70 8.47 1.53 5.73
CA ARG A 70 9.29 2.22 4.72
C ARG A 70 9.95 1.25 3.74
N LEU A 71 10.32 0.05 4.20
CA LEU A 71 10.84 -1.00 3.32
C LEU A 71 9.71 -1.56 2.44
N LEU A 72 8.52 -1.77 3.01
CA LEU A 72 7.34 -2.19 2.25
C LEU A 72 6.96 -1.13 1.19
N MET A 73 6.94 0.14 1.54
CA MET A 73 6.69 1.25 0.61
C MET A 73 7.77 1.32 -0.48
N LYS A 74 9.04 1.15 -0.11
CA LYS A 74 10.15 1.12 -1.08
C LYS A 74 9.95 -0.04 -2.07
N ALA A 75 9.65 -1.25 -1.58
CA ALA A 75 9.38 -2.40 -2.42
C ALA A 75 8.18 -2.16 -3.36
N ALA A 76 7.12 -1.51 -2.88
CA ALA A 76 5.97 -1.13 -3.70
C ALA A 76 6.36 -0.14 -4.81
N VAL A 77 7.09 0.92 -4.49
CA VAL A 77 7.54 1.94 -5.47
C VAL A 77 8.49 1.35 -6.50
N GLU A 78 9.40 0.45 -6.10
CA GLU A 78 10.31 -0.24 -7.03
C GLU A 78 9.59 -1.22 -7.96
N THR A 79 8.42 -1.73 -7.55
CA THR A 79 7.68 -2.75 -8.29
C THR A 79 6.64 -2.15 -9.23
N ALA A 80 5.96 -1.09 -8.80
CA ALA A 80 4.96 -0.42 -9.62
C ALA A 80 5.61 0.24 -10.84
N THR A 81 5.06 -0.02 -12.03
CA THR A 81 5.51 0.59 -13.28
C THR A 81 4.65 1.79 -13.66
N THR A 82 3.36 1.76 -13.34
CA THR A 82 2.39 2.81 -13.72
C THR A 82 1.57 3.32 -12.55
N ALA A 83 1.19 2.46 -11.61
CA ALA A 83 0.38 2.77 -10.45
C ALA A 83 1.09 3.77 -9.54
N LYS A 84 0.31 4.69 -8.95
CA LYS A 84 0.81 5.56 -7.89
C LYS A 84 0.74 4.84 -6.56
N ILE A 85 1.82 4.89 -5.79
CA ILE A 85 1.83 4.38 -4.41
C ILE A 85 1.32 5.47 -3.46
N ALA A 86 0.27 5.15 -2.71
CA ALA A 86 -0.33 6.01 -1.70
C ALA A 86 0.03 5.56 -0.29
N ALA A 87 -0.10 6.46 0.67
CA ALA A 87 0.07 6.20 2.10
C ALA A 87 -1.04 6.87 2.91
N LEU A 88 -1.46 6.21 3.99
CA LEU A 88 -2.34 6.77 5.01
C LEU A 88 -1.49 7.40 6.13
N MET A 89 -1.91 8.55 6.66
CA MET A 89 -1.28 9.19 7.81
C MET A 89 -2.35 9.78 8.73
N LEU A 90 -2.29 9.46 10.01
CA LEU A 90 -3.14 10.01 11.05
C LEU A 90 -2.32 11.04 11.86
N PRO A 91 -2.79 12.31 12.01
CA PRO A 91 -2.12 13.33 12.81
C PRO A 91 -1.99 13.00 14.30
#